data_AF-A0A6P8WT63-F1
#
_entry.id   AF-A0A6P8WT63-F1
#
_cell.length_a   1.000
_cell.length_b   1.000
_cell.length_c   1.000
_cell.angle_alpha   90.00
_cell.angle_beta   90.00
_cell.angle_gamma   90.00
#
_symmetry.space_group_name_H-M   'P 1'
#
loop_
_entity.id
_entity.type
_entity.pdbx_description
1 polymer ?
#
loop_
_entity_poly.entity_id
_entity_poly.type
_entity_poly.pdbx_seq_one_letter_code
_entity_poly.pdbx_strand_id
1 'polypeptide(L)'
;MQSRQVLVLVLVSLTISDVRTKDVQECEELSHKNYVCYEIESFEQLQHFVQEDWQSVKIVNGHKAIESDDQILDKMSKLRQLDLSEAGGVSLGERGLRDLIALQQLNLSHNELDELHAKHFADNASLVSLDVSHNDLQFIGRTLMKQLSNLVYANFSNNAIASVEPDAFKGQLYLQHLDLSTNEQENITIGSNANLRYLSISNNNVRDFPWCRLRGLPKLEELHLHSNWLETLDMAIFYSLPRLRVLNVSNNNIYTIQRNLFVGPGPDVSPQLQVLDYSANNVKVLEDELFNRLQHLESLDLHYNQISKISATAFRGLTKLKSLHLQDNSIRQLPDGVFGNLISLQLLDVSKNNIKQISANVFGDRVLRQLSQLDFSHNNIEELHPLAFSSLPYLQQLRLGRNKLISLDIRMFAPLRRLQLLSLSENRLTDIERDVLDTLDKLSELDINNNQLTFLPATFELPQLRRIRIEGNPWQCLCLDELTAWLHGRGVSYASANSAYYSGRKALCVVTPLGQCIRDLEAVRAHRIVESYEEI
;
A
#
# COMPACT_ATOMS: atom_id res chain seq x y z
N MET A 1 -27.50 29.45 66.14
CA MET A 1 -26.45 30.48 66.03
C MET A 1 -26.65 31.13 64.66
N GLN A 2 -27.17 32.36 64.56
CA GLN A 2 -26.43 33.65 64.64
C GLN A 2 -25.32 33.71 63.55
N SER A 3 -25.32 34.56 62.49
CA SER A 3 -25.67 36.01 62.32
C SER A 3 -24.79 36.95 63.17
N ARG A 4 -24.27 38.11 62.71
CA ARG A 4 -24.39 38.94 61.46
C ARG A 4 -23.17 39.93 61.41
N GLN A 5 -22.84 40.72 60.37
CA GLN A 5 -23.42 40.93 59.03
C GLN A 5 -22.34 40.73 57.93
N VAL A 6 -21.78 41.63 57.08
CA VAL A 6 -21.89 43.06 56.66
C VAL A 6 -21.44 43.07 55.16
N LEU A 7 -22.10 43.61 54.11
CA LEU A 7 -22.45 45.00 53.69
C LEU A 7 -21.22 45.90 53.33
N VAL A 8 -21.17 46.75 52.28
CA VAL A 8 -22.11 47.20 51.21
C VAL A 8 -21.34 47.63 49.91
N LEU A 9 -22.06 48.00 48.83
CA LEU A 9 -21.70 48.83 47.64
C LEU A 9 -20.87 48.21 46.47
N VAL A 10 -21.07 48.55 45.17
CA VAL A 10 -22.25 49.06 44.41
C VAL A 10 -22.02 49.00 42.86
N LEU A 11 -23.07 49.21 42.03
CA LEU A 11 -23.11 49.25 40.53
C LEU A 11 -22.95 47.85 39.85
N VAL A 12 -23.57 47.48 38.71
CA VAL A 12 -24.56 48.07 37.76
C VAL A 12 -25.17 46.85 37.01
N SER A 13 -26.48 46.50 37.01
CA SER A 13 -27.65 47.07 36.29
C SER A 13 -27.41 47.19 34.76
N LEU A 14 -28.20 46.69 33.79
CA LEU A 14 -29.62 46.35 33.64
C LEU A 14 -29.75 45.36 32.44
N THR A 15 -30.45 44.23 32.53
CA THR A 15 -31.81 43.92 31.99
C THR A 15 -32.04 43.93 30.47
N ILE A 16 -33.05 43.14 30.07
CA ILE A 16 -33.81 43.13 28.80
C ILE A 16 -33.28 42.18 27.72
N SER A 17 -34.26 41.55 27.08
CA SER A 17 -34.20 40.62 25.96
C SER A 17 -33.41 41.16 24.77
N ASP A 18 -32.82 40.27 23.98
CA ASP A 18 -33.16 40.28 22.55
C ASP A 18 -33.03 38.90 21.90
N VAL A 19 -33.79 38.69 20.83
CA VAL A 19 -33.63 37.49 19.98
C VAL A 19 -32.47 37.76 19.04
N ARG A 20 -31.29 37.24 19.36
CA ARG A 20 -30.19 37.19 18.40
C ARG A 20 -30.30 35.96 17.53
N THR A 21 -30.62 36.19 16.26
CA THR A 21 -30.07 35.39 15.17
C THR A 21 -28.58 35.20 15.41
N LYS A 22 -28.07 33.99 15.16
CA LYS A 22 -26.68 33.87 14.76
C LYS A 22 -26.65 34.30 13.30
N ASP A 23 -26.21 35.53 13.06
CA ASP A 23 -25.77 35.92 11.74
C ASP A 23 -24.56 35.04 11.42
N VAL A 24 -24.74 34.07 10.52
CA VAL A 24 -23.65 33.24 10.01
C VAL A 24 -22.80 34.15 9.14
N GLN A 25 -21.49 34.19 9.36
CA GLN A 25 -20.61 34.83 8.40
C GLN A 25 -20.57 33.96 7.14
N GLU A 26 -21.23 34.41 6.07
CA GLU A 26 -21.23 33.73 4.76
C GLU A 26 -19.82 33.53 4.21
N CYS A 27 -18.81 34.29 4.68
CA CYS A 27 -17.38 33.99 4.50
C CYS A 27 -16.52 34.30 5.76
N GLU A 28 -15.53 33.46 6.03
CA GLU A 28 -14.53 33.57 7.11
C GLU A 28 -13.09 33.42 6.58
N GLU A 29 -12.10 34.10 7.17
CA GLU A 29 -10.68 33.98 6.78
C GLU A 29 -10.03 32.78 7.50
N LEU A 30 -9.58 31.76 6.76
CA LEU A 30 -8.82 30.63 7.33
C LEU A 30 -7.36 31.00 7.64
N SER A 31 -6.77 31.80 6.76
CA SER A 31 -5.37 32.24 6.82
C SER A 31 -5.19 33.39 5.85
N HIS A 32 -4.11 34.18 5.98
CA HIS A 32 -3.92 35.43 5.25
C HIS A 32 -4.27 35.32 3.74
N LYS A 33 -5.38 35.97 3.35
CA LYS A 33 -5.95 36.05 1.99
C LYS A 33 -6.62 34.79 1.44
N ASN A 34 -6.88 33.80 2.30
CA ASN A 34 -7.52 32.54 1.97
C ASN A 34 -8.80 32.38 2.82
N TYR A 35 -9.95 32.32 2.15
CA TYR A 35 -11.27 32.36 2.78
C TYR A 35 -12.05 31.07 2.53
N VAL A 36 -12.92 30.70 3.47
CA VAL A 36 -14.02 29.75 3.23
C VAL A 36 -15.32 30.54 3.22
N CYS A 37 -16.21 30.21 2.29
CA CYS A 37 -17.58 30.69 2.27
C CYS A 37 -18.57 29.52 2.42
N TYR A 38 -19.73 29.80 3.02
CA TYR A 38 -20.73 28.82 3.42
C TYR A 38 -22.11 29.13 2.84
N GLU A 39 -22.81 28.11 2.32
CA GLU A 39 -24.15 28.22 1.72
C GLU A 39 -24.25 29.31 0.63
N ILE A 40 -23.28 29.32 -0.29
CA ILE A 40 -23.23 30.24 -1.44
C ILE A 40 -23.94 29.60 -2.64
N GLU A 41 -25.03 30.22 -3.08
CA GLU A 41 -25.96 29.66 -4.09
C GLU A 41 -25.59 30.06 -5.53
N SER A 42 -24.90 31.18 -5.73
CA SER A 42 -24.37 31.56 -7.05
C SER A 42 -23.08 32.37 -6.99
N PHE A 43 -22.34 32.47 -8.11
CA PHE A 43 -21.17 33.35 -8.18
C PHE A 43 -21.51 34.84 -8.09
N GLU A 44 -22.76 35.27 -8.38
CA GLU A 44 -23.20 36.65 -8.11
C GLU A 44 -23.23 36.92 -6.59
N GLN A 45 -23.75 36.00 -5.78
CA GLN A 45 -23.69 36.09 -4.32
C GLN A 45 -22.23 36.17 -3.85
N LEU A 46 -21.34 35.29 -4.35
CA LEU A 46 -19.93 35.29 -3.97
C LEU A 46 -19.22 36.62 -4.28
N GLN A 47 -19.51 37.21 -5.45
CA GLN A 47 -18.96 38.50 -5.88
C GLN A 47 -19.37 39.67 -4.97
N HIS A 48 -20.38 39.52 -4.11
CA HIS A 48 -20.69 40.53 -3.09
C HIS A 48 -19.71 40.50 -1.90
N PHE A 49 -19.11 39.35 -1.59
CA PHE A 49 -18.17 39.17 -0.47
C PHE A 49 -16.69 39.32 -0.84
N VAL A 50 -16.31 38.88 -2.05
CA VAL A 50 -14.90 38.87 -2.50
C VAL A 50 -14.31 40.29 -2.55
N GLN A 51 -13.17 40.48 -1.88
CA GLN A 51 -12.43 41.74 -1.81
C GLN A 51 -11.16 41.72 -2.68
N GLU A 52 -10.64 42.89 -3.03
CA GLU A 52 -9.55 43.06 -4.00
C GLU A 52 -8.21 42.39 -3.64
N ASP A 53 -8.00 41.99 -2.39
CA ASP A 53 -6.77 41.37 -1.91
C ASP A 53 -6.87 39.86 -1.66
N TRP A 54 -8.07 39.27 -1.76
CA TRP A 54 -8.32 37.84 -1.65
C TRP A 54 -7.55 37.06 -2.74
N GLN A 55 -7.00 35.90 -2.39
CA GLN A 55 -6.24 35.05 -3.33
C GLN A 55 -6.82 33.64 -3.46
N SER A 56 -7.39 33.09 -2.38
CA SER A 56 -8.03 31.78 -2.38
C SER A 56 -9.42 31.83 -1.76
N VAL A 57 -10.37 31.12 -2.37
CA VAL A 57 -11.71 30.88 -1.82
C VAL A 57 -12.02 29.40 -1.92
N LYS A 58 -12.48 28.80 -0.82
CA LYS A 58 -13.21 27.53 -0.81
C LYS A 58 -14.69 27.78 -0.54
N ILE A 59 -15.59 27.00 -1.15
CA ILE A 59 -17.03 26.99 -0.84
C ILE A 59 -17.40 25.65 -0.19
N VAL A 60 -18.26 25.72 0.84
CA VAL A 60 -18.80 24.57 1.56
C VAL A 60 -20.31 24.77 1.73
N ASN A 61 -21.12 24.03 0.96
CA ASN A 61 -22.58 24.07 1.00
C ASN A 61 -23.12 22.72 1.50
N GLY A 62 -24.02 22.73 2.48
CA GLY A 62 -24.61 21.50 3.01
C GLY A 62 -25.70 20.91 2.12
N HIS A 63 -26.47 21.76 1.42
CA HIS A 63 -27.74 21.34 0.78
C HIS A 63 -28.05 21.98 -0.59
N LYS A 64 -27.16 22.80 -1.15
CA LYS A 64 -27.40 23.54 -2.40
C LYS A 64 -26.18 23.51 -3.31
N ALA A 65 -26.38 23.18 -4.58
CA ALA A 65 -25.41 23.39 -5.64
C ALA A 65 -25.18 24.89 -5.88
N ILE A 66 -24.03 25.24 -6.45
CA ILE A 66 -23.73 26.61 -6.91
C ILE A 66 -23.94 26.74 -8.42
N GLU A 67 -24.69 27.76 -8.83
CA GLU A 67 -24.95 28.05 -10.26
C GLU A 67 -24.09 29.25 -10.75
N SER A 68 -23.64 29.20 -12.00
CA SER A 68 -22.96 30.34 -12.64
C SER A 68 -23.94 31.16 -13.50
N ASP A 69 -24.42 32.28 -12.94
CA ASP A 69 -25.18 33.28 -13.70
C ASP A 69 -24.36 33.87 -14.87
N ASP A 70 -25.04 34.28 -15.95
CA ASP A 70 -24.42 35.03 -17.06
C ASP A 70 -24.12 36.53 -16.70
N GLN A 71 -23.80 36.79 -15.44
CA GLN A 71 -23.29 38.06 -14.89
C GLN A 71 -21.80 38.28 -15.28
N ILE A 72 -21.18 39.40 -14.87
CA ILE A 72 -19.75 39.67 -15.09
C ILE A 72 -19.03 39.59 -13.75
N LEU A 73 -18.10 38.65 -13.58
CA LEU A 73 -17.46 38.35 -12.29
C LEU A 73 -16.22 39.22 -12.02
N ASP A 74 -16.36 40.55 -12.20
CA ASP A 74 -15.25 41.51 -12.28
C ASP A 74 -14.34 41.54 -11.04
N LYS A 75 -14.90 41.57 -9.83
CA LYS A 75 -14.14 41.55 -8.56
C LYS A 75 -13.36 40.24 -8.37
N MET A 76 -13.85 39.14 -8.93
CA MET A 76 -13.22 37.82 -8.85
C MET A 76 -12.09 37.63 -9.87
N SER A 77 -11.88 38.57 -10.79
CA SER A 77 -10.82 38.51 -11.83
C SER A 77 -9.39 38.35 -11.29
N LYS A 78 -9.12 38.75 -10.04
CA LYS A 78 -7.81 38.66 -9.37
C LYS A 78 -7.57 37.35 -8.60
N LEU A 79 -8.63 36.56 -8.41
CA LEU A 79 -8.67 35.37 -7.55
C LEU A 79 -7.82 34.25 -8.18
N ARG A 80 -6.96 33.58 -7.40
CA ARG A 80 -5.94 32.64 -7.90
C ARG A 80 -6.27 31.17 -7.65
N GLN A 81 -7.02 30.87 -6.60
CA GLN A 81 -7.43 29.51 -6.25
C GLN A 81 -8.92 29.50 -5.91
N LEU A 82 -9.69 28.67 -6.59
CA LEU A 82 -11.09 28.43 -6.30
C LEU A 82 -11.29 26.94 -6.01
N ASP A 83 -11.81 26.62 -4.83
CA ASP A 83 -12.11 25.25 -4.39
C ASP A 83 -13.61 25.08 -4.15
N LEU A 84 -14.23 24.27 -4.99
CA LEU A 84 -15.66 23.97 -4.98
C LEU A 84 -15.93 22.52 -4.56
N SER A 85 -14.93 21.79 -4.03
CA SER A 85 -15.04 20.35 -3.70
C SER A 85 -16.10 19.96 -2.68
N GLU A 86 -16.68 20.94 -1.99
CA GLU A 86 -17.77 20.76 -1.03
C GLU A 86 -18.95 21.71 -1.36
N ALA A 87 -19.08 22.18 -2.60
CA ALA A 87 -20.11 23.13 -3.03
C ALA A 87 -21.49 22.50 -3.31
N GLY A 88 -21.65 21.19 -3.11
CA GLY A 88 -22.94 20.50 -3.23
C GLY A 88 -23.47 20.36 -4.66
N GLY A 89 -22.59 20.43 -5.67
CA GLY A 89 -22.91 20.49 -7.10
C GLY A 89 -22.48 21.81 -7.73
N VAL A 90 -22.05 21.80 -9.00
CA VAL A 90 -21.67 23.01 -9.75
C VAL A 90 -22.31 23.00 -11.13
N SER A 91 -23.12 24.01 -11.43
CA SER A 91 -23.68 24.24 -12.77
C SER A 91 -22.96 25.39 -13.47
N LEU A 92 -22.42 25.16 -14.68
CA LEU A 92 -21.72 26.15 -15.49
C LEU A 92 -22.55 26.56 -16.72
N GLY A 93 -23.10 27.77 -16.66
CA GLY A 93 -23.80 28.44 -17.76
C GLY A 93 -22.87 28.96 -18.89
N GLU A 94 -23.40 29.76 -19.80
CA GLU A 94 -22.68 30.18 -21.03
C GLU A 94 -21.37 30.93 -20.74
N ARG A 95 -21.31 31.76 -19.68
CA ARG A 95 -20.07 32.40 -19.21
C ARG A 95 -19.18 31.52 -18.33
N GLY A 96 -19.74 30.67 -17.48
CA GLY A 96 -18.99 29.87 -16.51
C GLY A 96 -17.99 30.72 -15.68
N LEU A 97 -16.71 30.35 -15.73
CA LEU A 97 -15.62 30.99 -14.98
C LEU A 97 -14.77 31.95 -15.84
N ARG A 98 -15.28 32.41 -16.99
CA ARG A 98 -14.46 33.11 -18.02
C ARG A 98 -13.80 34.41 -17.55
N ASP A 99 -14.39 35.10 -16.58
CA ASP A 99 -13.85 36.37 -16.05
C ASP A 99 -12.74 36.19 -14.98
N LEU A 100 -12.54 34.97 -14.46
CA LEU A 100 -11.51 34.65 -13.46
C LEU A 100 -10.12 34.51 -14.11
N ILE A 101 -9.67 35.55 -14.83
CA ILE A 101 -8.47 35.54 -15.68
C ILE A 101 -7.16 35.24 -14.93
N ALA A 102 -7.09 35.52 -13.63
CA ALA A 102 -5.91 35.24 -12.79
C ALA A 102 -5.91 33.85 -12.14
N LEU A 103 -6.92 33.01 -12.39
CA LEU A 103 -7.08 31.71 -11.75
C LEU A 103 -5.96 30.73 -12.15
N GLN A 104 -5.24 30.22 -11.16
CA GLN A 104 -4.09 29.31 -11.31
C GLN A 104 -4.40 27.90 -10.79
N GLN A 105 -5.34 27.77 -9.86
CA GLN A 105 -5.81 26.50 -9.31
C GLN A 105 -7.33 26.48 -9.27
N LEU A 106 -7.92 25.39 -9.75
CA LEU A 106 -9.36 25.15 -9.71
C LEU A 106 -9.60 23.71 -9.26
N ASN A 107 -10.39 23.56 -8.20
CA ASN A 107 -10.90 22.27 -7.76
C ASN A 107 -12.42 22.27 -7.93
N LEU A 108 -12.91 21.42 -8.82
CA LEU A 108 -14.32 21.17 -9.15
C LEU A 108 -14.71 19.72 -8.78
N SER A 109 -13.89 18.99 -8.01
CA SER A 109 -14.21 17.60 -7.67
C SER A 109 -15.53 17.45 -6.89
N HIS A 110 -16.18 16.29 -6.93
CA HIS A 110 -17.40 16.00 -6.16
C HIS A 110 -18.60 16.95 -6.43
N ASN A 111 -18.88 17.31 -7.69
CA ASN A 111 -19.88 18.32 -8.05
C ASN A 111 -20.91 17.90 -9.13
N GLU A 112 -21.06 16.60 -9.40
CA GLU A 112 -22.07 16.05 -10.33
C GLU A 112 -21.99 16.66 -11.76
N LEU A 113 -20.79 17.11 -12.16
CA LEU A 113 -20.57 17.85 -13.41
C LEU A 113 -20.50 16.89 -14.62
N ASP A 114 -21.45 17.00 -15.55
CA ASP A 114 -21.56 16.16 -16.75
C ASP A 114 -20.79 16.70 -17.97
N GLU A 115 -20.72 18.02 -18.15
CA GLU A 115 -20.02 18.68 -19.26
C GLU A 115 -19.06 19.80 -18.83
N LEU A 116 -17.86 19.85 -19.43
CA LEU A 116 -16.90 20.93 -19.23
C LEU A 116 -16.41 21.50 -20.56
N HIS A 117 -16.84 22.73 -20.88
CA HIS A 117 -16.59 23.36 -22.17
C HIS A 117 -15.48 24.42 -22.14
N ALA A 118 -14.78 24.57 -23.26
CA ALA A 118 -13.80 25.64 -23.46
C ALA A 118 -14.36 27.06 -23.24
N LYS A 119 -15.67 27.25 -23.45
CA LYS A 119 -16.36 28.53 -23.28
C LYS A 119 -16.40 29.01 -21.82
N HIS A 120 -16.37 28.08 -20.85
CA HIS A 120 -16.40 28.35 -19.41
C HIS A 120 -15.08 28.96 -18.89
N PHE A 121 -14.06 29.16 -19.74
CA PHE A 121 -12.72 29.59 -19.32
C PHE A 121 -12.19 30.77 -20.14
N ALA A 122 -11.38 31.60 -19.49
CA ALA A 122 -10.62 32.68 -20.12
C ALA A 122 -9.77 32.18 -21.31
N ASP A 123 -9.59 33.03 -22.32
CA ASP A 123 -8.82 32.70 -23.52
C ASP A 123 -7.32 32.59 -23.19
N ASN A 124 -6.77 31.37 -23.32
CA ASN A 124 -5.49 30.95 -22.73
C ASN A 124 -5.44 31.13 -21.20
N ALA A 125 -6.42 30.59 -20.49
CA ALA A 125 -6.55 30.67 -19.03
C ALA A 125 -5.22 30.43 -18.28
N SER A 126 -5.01 31.19 -17.20
CA SER A 126 -3.81 31.14 -16.33
C SER A 126 -3.67 29.83 -15.52
N LEU A 127 -4.51 28.83 -15.80
CA LEU A 127 -4.72 27.66 -14.97
C LEU A 127 -3.53 26.69 -15.05
N VAL A 128 -2.94 26.39 -13.90
CA VAL A 128 -1.77 25.51 -13.72
C VAL A 128 -2.19 24.16 -13.11
N SER A 129 -3.24 24.15 -12.31
CA SER A 129 -3.82 22.95 -11.70
C SER A 129 -5.32 22.92 -11.90
N LEU A 130 -5.83 21.81 -12.46
CA LEU A 130 -7.25 21.50 -12.53
C LEU A 130 -7.50 20.15 -11.86
N ASP A 131 -8.46 20.12 -10.95
CA ASP A 131 -9.07 18.88 -10.47
C ASP A 131 -10.57 18.90 -10.80
N VAL A 132 -11.04 17.88 -11.51
CA VAL A 132 -12.46 17.61 -11.82
C VAL A 132 -12.85 16.18 -11.48
N SER A 133 -12.14 15.54 -10.55
CA SER A 133 -12.40 14.16 -10.17
C SER A 133 -13.74 13.95 -9.44
N HIS A 134 -14.29 12.74 -9.43
CA HIS A 134 -15.60 12.47 -8.81
C HIS A 134 -16.73 13.35 -9.38
N ASN A 135 -16.87 13.31 -10.70
CA ASN A 135 -17.93 13.97 -11.47
C ASN A 135 -18.44 13.01 -12.57
N ASP A 136 -19.31 13.46 -13.46
CA ASP A 136 -19.99 12.63 -14.47
C ASP A 136 -19.50 12.92 -15.91
N LEU A 137 -18.30 13.50 -16.05
CA LEU A 137 -17.74 13.90 -17.35
C LEU A 137 -17.58 12.69 -18.28
N GLN A 138 -18.11 12.77 -19.50
CA GLN A 138 -18.07 11.67 -20.48
C GLN A 138 -16.98 11.80 -21.55
N PHE A 139 -16.42 13.01 -21.75
CA PHE A 139 -15.55 13.31 -22.89
C PHE A 139 -14.53 14.42 -22.61
N ILE A 140 -13.28 14.24 -23.07
CA ILE A 140 -12.26 15.30 -23.10
C ILE A 140 -12.01 15.77 -24.54
N GLY A 141 -12.46 16.98 -24.85
CA GLY A 141 -12.25 17.62 -26.15
C GLY A 141 -10.94 18.41 -26.28
N ARG A 142 -10.35 18.44 -27.48
CA ARG A 142 -9.12 19.21 -27.79
C ARG A 142 -9.33 20.72 -27.64
N THR A 143 -10.55 21.22 -27.85
CA THR A 143 -10.90 22.63 -27.66
C THR A 143 -10.70 23.08 -26.21
N LEU A 144 -11.23 22.31 -25.24
CA LEU A 144 -11.01 22.52 -23.81
C LEU A 144 -9.51 22.47 -23.48
N MET A 145 -8.84 21.39 -23.88
CA MET A 145 -7.44 21.16 -23.53
C MET A 145 -6.44 22.12 -24.20
N LYS A 146 -6.87 22.84 -25.25
CA LYS A 146 -6.15 23.97 -25.85
C LYS A 146 -6.38 25.28 -25.09
N GLN A 147 -7.60 25.54 -24.61
CA GLN A 147 -7.91 26.70 -23.76
C GLN A 147 -7.10 26.63 -22.46
N LEU A 148 -6.99 25.44 -21.88
CA LEU A 148 -6.23 25.12 -20.67
C LEU A 148 -4.75 24.74 -20.93
N SER A 149 -4.09 25.45 -21.86
CA SER A 149 -2.73 25.11 -22.33
C SER A 149 -1.60 25.31 -21.30
N ASN A 150 -1.88 26.01 -20.18
CA ASN A 150 -0.93 26.29 -19.10
C ASN A 150 -0.86 25.18 -18.02
N LEU A 151 -1.73 24.17 -18.06
CA LEU A 151 -1.81 23.13 -17.04
C LEU A 151 -0.48 22.38 -16.86
N VAL A 152 -0.09 22.19 -15.60
CA VAL A 152 1.00 21.32 -15.12
C VAL A 152 0.42 20.03 -14.52
N TYR A 153 -0.73 20.14 -13.85
CA TYR A 153 -1.47 19.05 -13.20
C TYR A 153 -2.92 19.04 -13.72
N ALA A 154 -3.42 17.86 -14.08
CA ALA A 154 -4.83 17.66 -14.40
C ALA A 154 -5.31 16.32 -13.83
N ASN A 155 -6.35 16.35 -12.99
CA ASN A 155 -7.02 15.17 -12.46
C ASN A 155 -8.44 15.08 -13.04
N PHE A 156 -8.67 14.02 -13.83
CA PHE A 156 -9.94 13.64 -14.43
C PHE A 156 -10.39 12.24 -13.92
N SER A 157 -9.85 11.79 -12.78
CA SER A 157 -10.16 10.46 -12.25
C SER A 157 -11.61 10.36 -11.73
N ASN A 158 -12.13 9.15 -11.57
CA ASN A 158 -13.46 8.89 -11.01
C ASN A 158 -14.55 9.68 -11.77
N ASN A 159 -14.64 9.45 -13.08
CA ASN A 159 -15.59 10.07 -14.00
C ASN A 159 -16.17 9.02 -14.97
N ALA A 160 -17.06 9.44 -15.87
CA ALA A 160 -17.68 8.59 -16.89
C ALA A 160 -16.95 8.63 -18.25
N ILE A 161 -15.64 8.95 -18.28
CA ILE A 161 -14.94 9.28 -19.53
C ILE A 161 -14.71 8.02 -20.37
N ALA A 162 -15.61 7.76 -21.32
CA ALA A 162 -15.47 6.70 -22.30
C ALA A 162 -14.48 7.06 -23.43
N SER A 163 -14.29 8.37 -23.71
CA SER A 163 -13.51 8.83 -24.87
C SER A 163 -12.75 10.13 -24.63
N VAL A 164 -11.55 10.20 -25.22
CA VAL A 164 -10.69 11.39 -25.27
C VAL A 164 -10.45 11.71 -26.75
N GLU A 165 -10.58 12.97 -27.16
CA GLU A 165 -10.33 13.35 -28.55
C GLU A 165 -8.86 13.04 -28.93
N PRO A 166 -8.58 12.39 -30.08
CA PRO A 166 -7.20 12.19 -30.54
C PRO A 166 -6.42 13.50 -30.60
N ASP A 167 -5.19 13.51 -30.06
CA ASP A 167 -4.35 14.71 -29.89
C ASP A 167 -4.90 15.75 -28.88
N ALA A 168 -5.89 15.45 -28.01
CA ALA A 168 -6.37 16.43 -27.00
C ALA A 168 -5.24 17.03 -26.15
N PHE A 169 -4.26 16.22 -25.74
CA PHE A 169 -3.14 16.64 -24.90
C PHE A 169 -1.90 17.13 -25.69
N LYS A 170 -2.06 17.41 -27.00
CA LYS A 170 -0.97 17.81 -27.89
C LYS A 170 -0.69 19.31 -27.84
N GLY A 171 0.57 19.66 -27.64
CA GLY A 171 1.03 21.06 -27.59
C GLY A 171 0.96 21.70 -26.21
N GLN A 172 0.49 20.98 -25.18
CA GLN A 172 0.61 21.41 -23.79
C GLN A 172 2.10 21.42 -23.38
N LEU A 173 2.63 22.62 -23.13
CA LEU A 173 4.06 22.81 -22.90
C LEU A 173 4.49 22.52 -21.45
N TYR A 174 3.53 22.39 -20.54
CA TYR A 174 3.78 22.35 -19.09
C TYR A 174 3.24 21.10 -18.38
N LEU A 175 2.28 20.39 -18.98
CA LEU A 175 1.58 19.25 -18.36
C LEU A 175 2.56 18.14 -18.03
N GLN A 176 2.63 17.77 -16.75
CA GLN A 176 3.56 16.79 -16.21
C GLN A 176 2.84 15.65 -15.46
N HIS A 177 1.63 15.89 -14.96
CA HIS A 177 0.79 14.90 -14.30
C HIS A 177 -0.61 14.90 -14.94
N LEU A 178 -1.06 13.73 -15.37
CA LEU A 178 -2.40 13.47 -15.88
C LEU A 178 -2.95 12.19 -15.24
N ASP A 179 -4.06 12.32 -14.53
CA ASP A 179 -4.81 11.19 -13.99
C ASP A 179 -6.16 11.03 -14.71
N LEU A 180 -6.40 9.83 -15.23
CA LEU A 180 -7.62 9.38 -15.90
C LEU A 180 -8.14 8.07 -15.27
N SER A 181 -7.70 7.73 -14.05
CA SER A 181 -8.08 6.49 -13.38
C SER A 181 -9.55 6.44 -12.98
N THR A 182 -10.15 5.25 -12.87
CA THR A 182 -11.59 5.08 -12.61
C THR A 182 -12.44 5.84 -13.64
N ASN A 183 -12.39 5.36 -14.88
CA ASN A 183 -13.15 5.88 -16.02
C ASN A 183 -13.59 4.73 -16.94
N GLU A 184 -14.34 5.02 -18.00
CA GLU A 184 -14.89 4.00 -18.90
C GLU A 184 -14.02 3.71 -20.13
N GLN A 185 -12.78 4.22 -20.21
CA GLN A 185 -11.97 4.18 -21.43
C GLN A 185 -11.65 2.76 -21.91
N GLU A 186 -12.14 2.39 -23.10
CA GLU A 186 -11.65 1.22 -23.85
C GLU A 186 -10.42 1.57 -24.71
N ASN A 187 -10.40 2.78 -25.29
CA ASN A 187 -9.48 3.17 -26.36
C ASN A 187 -8.62 4.38 -25.95
N ILE A 188 -7.29 4.22 -25.98
CA ILE A 188 -6.35 5.23 -25.47
C ILE A 188 -5.85 6.17 -26.59
N THR A 189 -6.12 7.46 -26.42
CA THR A 189 -5.97 8.50 -27.45
C THR A 189 -5.17 9.73 -27.02
N ILE A 190 -4.46 9.67 -25.88
CA ILE A 190 -3.65 10.77 -25.27
C ILE A 190 -2.84 11.58 -26.31
N GLY A 191 -2.26 10.90 -27.29
CA GLY A 191 -1.45 11.52 -28.35
C GLY A 191 -0.03 11.80 -27.90
N SER A 192 0.60 12.84 -28.47
CA SER A 192 1.98 13.20 -28.17
C SER A 192 2.07 14.39 -27.21
N ASN A 193 2.50 14.14 -25.98
CA ASN A 193 2.85 15.15 -24.99
C ASN A 193 4.31 14.97 -24.54
N ALA A 194 5.18 15.91 -24.94
CA ALA A 194 6.63 15.85 -24.70
C ALA A 194 7.06 16.25 -23.27
N ASN A 195 6.12 16.52 -22.36
CA ASN A 195 6.38 17.00 -21.00
C ASN A 195 5.82 16.09 -19.90
N LEU A 196 4.83 15.26 -20.22
CA LEU A 196 4.20 14.34 -19.29
C LEU A 196 5.22 13.41 -18.61
N ARG A 197 5.12 13.29 -17.28
CA ARG A 197 5.96 12.44 -16.43
C ARG A 197 5.15 11.34 -15.75
N TYR A 198 3.95 11.67 -15.29
CA TYR A 198 3.02 10.76 -14.65
C TYR A 198 1.78 10.63 -15.53
N LEU A 199 1.39 9.39 -15.83
CA LEU A 199 0.15 9.05 -16.50
C LEU A 199 -0.51 7.88 -15.78
N SER A 200 -1.72 8.10 -15.28
CA SER A 200 -2.59 7.03 -14.78
C SER A 200 -3.78 6.84 -15.72
N ILE A 201 -4.01 5.61 -16.14
CA ILE A 201 -5.20 5.14 -16.86
C ILE A 201 -5.61 3.78 -16.23
N SER A 202 -5.51 3.68 -14.90
CA SER A 202 -5.90 2.50 -14.15
C SER A 202 -7.40 2.44 -13.90
N ASN A 203 -7.94 1.27 -13.55
CA ASN A 203 -9.37 1.08 -13.28
C ASN A 203 -10.25 1.57 -14.45
N ASN A 204 -9.99 1.00 -15.64
CA ASN A 204 -10.61 1.36 -16.91
C ASN A 204 -10.91 0.09 -17.74
N ASN A 205 -11.50 0.24 -18.93
CA ASN A 205 -11.94 -0.87 -19.79
C ASN A 205 -10.90 -1.31 -20.84
N VAL A 206 -9.61 -0.98 -20.64
CA VAL A 206 -8.58 -1.11 -21.67
C VAL A 206 -8.16 -2.57 -21.88
N ARG A 207 -8.31 -3.06 -23.12
CA ARG A 207 -7.83 -4.39 -23.57
C ARG A 207 -6.59 -4.28 -24.45
N ASP A 208 -6.70 -3.50 -25.53
CA ASP A 208 -5.64 -3.29 -26.51
C ASP A 208 -4.95 -1.95 -26.29
N PHE A 209 -3.85 -1.96 -25.51
CA PHE A 209 -3.06 -0.75 -25.30
C PHE A 209 -2.22 -0.41 -26.56
N PRO A 210 -2.30 0.82 -27.11
CA PRO A 210 -1.60 1.18 -28.35
C PRO A 210 -0.13 1.55 -28.11
N TRP A 211 0.69 0.58 -27.68
CA TRP A 211 2.06 0.75 -27.18
C TRP A 211 2.97 1.61 -28.09
N CYS A 212 2.83 1.48 -29.41
CA CYS A 212 3.62 2.25 -30.39
C CYS A 212 3.40 3.78 -30.30
N ARG A 213 2.25 4.24 -29.77
CA ARG A 213 1.96 5.68 -29.55
C ARG A 213 2.74 6.27 -28.38
N LEU A 214 3.25 5.45 -27.45
CA LEU A 214 4.01 5.91 -26.28
C LEU A 214 5.30 6.67 -26.65
N ARG A 215 5.80 6.54 -27.89
CA ARG A 215 6.88 7.38 -28.43
C ARG A 215 6.56 8.88 -28.38
N GLY A 216 5.28 9.25 -28.26
CA GLY A 216 4.82 10.62 -28.03
C GLY A 216 5.04 11.14 -26.60
N LEU A 217 5.44 10.29 -25.65
CA LEU A 217 5.61 10.59 -24.21
C LEU A 217 7.09 10.38 -23.73
N PRO A 218 8.11 10.97 -24.39
CA PRO A 218 9.53 10.65 -24.15
C PRO A 218 10.07 11.05 -22.76
N LYS A 219 9.29 11.73 -21.94
CA LYS A 219 9.64 12.12 -20.56
C LYS A 219 8.94 11.32 -19.47
N LEU A 220 8.08 10.35 -19.82
CA LEU A 220 7.29 9.60 -18.84
C LEU A 220 8.21 8.85 -17.86
N GLU A 221 8.03 9.12 -16.57
CA GLU A 221 8.73 8.50 -15.44
C GLU A 221 7.82 7.44 -14.76
N GLU A 222 6.50 7.61 -14.80
CA GLU A 222 5.51 6.68 -14.23
C GLU A 222 4.33 6.41 -15.17
N LEU A 223 3.96 5.14 -15.29
CA LEU A 223 2.79 4.67 -16.05
C LEU A 223 2.00 3.67 -15.21
N HIS A 224 0.76 4.02 -14.88
CA HIS A 224 -0.15 3.21 -14.07
C HIS A 224 -1.33 2.72 -14.91
N LEU A 225 -1.42 1.40 -15.10
CA LEU A 225 -2.41 0.70 -15.92
C LEU A 225 -3.07 -0.45 -15.15
N HIS A 226 -2.98 -0.45 -13.82
CA HIS A 226 -3.57 -1.50 -12.99
C HIS A 226 -5.10 -1.53 -13.12
N SER A 227 -5.74 -2.64 -12.76
CA SER A 227 -7.21 -2.79 -12.86
C SER A 227 -7.72 -2.50 -14.29
N ASN A 228 -7.15 -3.18 -15.27
CA ASN A 228 -7.58 -3.13 -16.68
C ASN A 228 -7.74 -4.56 -17.19
N TRP A 229 -7.98 -4.71 -18.50
CA TRP A 229 -8.26 -5.99 -19.14
C TRP A 229 -7.10 -6.48 -20.03
N LEU A 230 -5.89 -5.94 -19.85
CA LEU A 230 -4.73 -6.23 -20.70
C LEU A 230 -4.34 -7.71 -20.65
N GLU A 231 -4.15 -8.34 -21.81
CA GLU A 231 -3.72 -9.75 -21.92
C GLU A 231 -2.22 -9.91 -22.21
N THR A 232 -1.56 -8.89 -22.77
CA THR A 232 -0.15 -8.89 -23.18
C THR A 232 0.49 -7.50 -23.09
N LEU A 233 1.84 -7.44 -23.13
CA LEU A 233 2.64 -6.21 -23.20
C LEU A 233 3.59 -6.25 -24.40
N ASP A 234 3.83 -5.12 -25.06
CA ASP A 234 4.71 -5.02 -26.25
C ASP A 234 6.19 -4.84 -25.89
N MET A 235 7.06 -5.48 -26.69
CA MET A 235 8.53 -5.47 -26.54
C MET A 235 9.18 -4.07 -26.60
N ALA A 236 8.50 -3.08 -27.18
CA ALA A 236 9.01 -1.75 -27.43
C ALA A 236 8.63 -0.72 -26.36
N ILE A 237 8.07 -1.12 -25.21
CA ILE A 237 7.69 -0.20 -24.11
C ILE A 237 8.88 0.63 -23.65
N PHE A 238 9.99 0.02 -23.20
CA PHE A 238 11.16 0.76 -22.69
C PHE A 238 12.00 1.43 -23.77
N TYR A 239 11.84 1.02 -25.03
CA TYR A 239 12.35 1.77 -26.18
C TYR A 239 11.56 3.08 -26.40
N SER A 240 10.24 3.02 -26.22
CA SER A 240 9.33 4.16 -26.43
C SER A 240 9.27 5.11 -25.22
N LEU A 241 9.46 4.57 -24.01
CA LEU A 241 9.49 5.28 -22.73
C LEU A 241 10.88 5.14 -22.07
N PRO A 242 11.92 5.82 -22.59
CA PRO A 242 13.31 5.62 -22.15
C PRO A 242 13.59 6.10 -20.71
N ARG A 243 12.64 6.80 -20.08
CA ARG A 243 12.73 7.33 -18.70
C ARG A 243 11.83 6.59 -17.69
N LEU A 244 11.13 5.55 -18.10
CA LEU A 244 10.16 4.89 -17.22
C LEU A 244 10.84 4.25 -15.99
N ARG A 245 10.41 4.66 -14.80
CA ARG A 245 10.90 4.27 -13.49
C ARG A 245 9.86 3.46 -12.70
N VAL A 246 8.58 3.76 -12.88
CA VAL A 246 7.46 2.97 -12.34
C VAL A 246 6.59 2.48 -13.48
N LEU A 247 6.37 1.17 -13.53
CA LEU A 247 5.36 0.54 -14.38
C LEU A 247 4.46 -0.30 -13.49
N ASN A 248 3.18 0.05 -13.42
CA ASN A 248 2.17 -0.75 -12.75
C ASN A 248 1.18 -1.33 -13.77
N VAL A 249 1.09 -2.65 -13.83
CA VAL A 249 0.17 -3.43 -14.67
C VAL A 249 -0.57 -4.49 -13.85
N SER A 250 -0.71 -4.31 -12.53
CA SER A 250 -1.38 -5.28 -11.66
C SER A 250 -2.90 -5.36 -11.89
N ASN A 251 -3.53 -6.42 -11.39
CA ASN A 251 -4.98 -6.65 -11.56
C ASN A 251 -5.39 -6.56 -13.04
N ASN A 252 -4.76 -7.39 -13.87
CA ASN A 252 -4.95 -7.49 -15.32
C ASN A 252 -4.97 -8.97 -15.74
N ASN A 253 -5.21 -9.24 -17.02
CA ASN A 253 -5.37 -10.61 -17.54
C ASN A 253 -4.05 -11.26 -18.00
N ILE A 254 -2.87 -10.68 -17.74
CA ILE A 254 -1.63 -11.03 -18.45
C ILE A 254 -1.11 -12.41 -18.08
N TYR A 255 -0.90 -13.28 -19.07
CA TYR A 255 -0.54 -14.70 -18.88
C TYR A 255 0.96 -14.99 -18.86
N THR A 256 1.78 -14.13 -19.45
CA THR A 256 3.23 -14.38 -19.64
C THR A 256 4.04 -13.09 -19.52
N ILE A 257 5.20 -13.19 -18.85
CA ILE A 257 6.25 -12.19 -18.91
C ILE A 257 7.29 -12.71 -19.90
N GLN A 258 7.60 -11.96 -20.95
CA GLN A 258 8.50 -12.40 -22.02
C GLN A 258 9.84 -11.66 -21.90
N ARG A 259 10.97 -12.36 -21.97
CA ARG A 259 12.31 -11.79 -21.71
C ARG A 259 12.69 -10.61 -22.63
N ASN A 260 12.17 -10.58 -23.85
CA ASN A 260 12.34 -9.49 -24.80
C ASN A 260 11.48 -8.24 -24.50
N LEU A 261 10.58 -8.29 -23.52
CA LEU A 261 9.85 -7.14 -22.99
C LEU A 261 10.79 -6.07 -22.43
N PHE A 262 11.90 -6.50 -21.81
CA PHE A 262 12.81 -5.63 -21.07
C PHE A 262 14.01 -5.16 -21.90
N VAL A 263 13.87 -5.12 -23.23
CA VAL A 263 14.86 -4.49 -24.13
C VAL A 263 14.71 -2.97 -24.00
N GLY A 264 15.80 -2.30 -23.60
CA GLY A 264 15.82 -0.85 -23.43
C GLY A 264 16.05 -0.06 -24.72
N PRO A 265 16.34 1.25 -24.63
CA PRO A 265 16.47 2.16 -25.77
C PRO A 265 17.57 1.82 -26.79
N GLY A 266 18.48 0.89 -26.49
CA GLY A 266 19.53 0.42 -27.38
C GLY A 266 20.13 -0.92 -26.91
N PRO A 267 20.98 -1.59 -27.71
CA PRO A 267 21.43 -2.96 -27.48
C PRO A 267 22.04 -3.22 -26.09
N ASP A 268 22.76 -2.22 -25.57
CA ASP A 268 23.50 -2.26 -24.31
C ASP A 268 22.96 -1.27 -23.27
N VAL A 269 21.78 -0.67 -23.51
CA VAL A 269 21.14 0.28 -22.60
C VAL A 269 20.05 -0.42 -21.78
N SER A 270 20.35 -0.70 -20.52
CA SER A 270 19.39 -1.23 -19.55
C SER A 270 18.25 -0.22 -19.27
N PRO A 271 16.98 -0.65 -19.20
CA PRO A 271 15.87 0.19 -18.75
C PRO A 271 16.14 0.86 -17.39
N GLN A 272 15.53 2.03 -17.18
CA GLN A 272 15.64 2.80 -15.94
C GLN A 272 14.59 2.41 -14.88
N LEU A 273 13.87 1.30 -15.12
CA LEU A 273 12.78 0.82 -14.28
C LEU A 273 13.27 0.47 -12.87
N GLN A 274 12.61 1.04 -11.87
CA GLN A 274 12.89 0.92 -10.43
C GLN A 274 11.79 0.12 -9.71
N VAL A 275 10.53 0.26 -10.16
CA VAL A 275 9.38 -0.49 -9.63
C VAL A 275 8.64 -1.13 -10.80
N LEU A 276 8.45 -2.45 -10.70
CA LEU A 276 7.55 -3.22 -11.56
C LEU A 276 6.51 -3.91 -10.69
N ASP A 277 5.25 -3.48 -10.80
CA ASP A 277 4.11 -4.18 -10.23
C ASP A 277 3.41 -4.99 -11.33
N TYR A 278 3.43 -6.31 -11.16
CA TYR A 278 2.83 -7.33 -12.03
C TYR A 278 1.90 -8.25 -11.20
N SER A 279 1.50 -7.82 -10.00
CA SER A 279 0.65 -8.60 -9.10
C SER A 279 -0.76 -8.80 -9.68
N ALA A 280 -1.54 -9.71 -9.11
CA ALA A 280 -2.92 -9.99 -9.55
C ALA A 280 -3.06 -10.20 -11.08
N ASN A 281 -2.24 -11.10 -11.63
CA ASN A 281 -2.22 -11.46 -13.05
C ASN A 281 -2.22 -12.99 -13.21
N ASN A 282 -2.19 -13.48 -14.46
CA ASN A 282 -2.31 -14.90 -14.79
C ASN A 282 -0.96 -15.60 -15.07
N VAL A 283 0.17 -15.04 -14.62
CA VAL A 283 1.53 -15.55 -14.92
C VAL A 283 1.76 -16.91 -14.24
N LYS A 284 2.26 -17.90 -15.00
CA LYS A 284 2.40 -19.31 -14.55
C LYS A 284 3.83 -19.80 -14.37
N VAL A 285 4.80 -19.18 -15.05
CA VAL A 285 6.21 -19.61 -15.11
C VAL A 285 7.12 -18.38 -15.15
N LEU A 286 8.24 -18.42 -14.42
CA LEU A 286 9.33 -17.46 -14.57
C LEU A 286 10.53 -18.15 -15.26
N GLU A 287 10.85 -17.72 -16.48
CA GLU A 287 11.84 -18.34 -17.37
C GLU A 287 13.30 -17.92 -17.11
N ASP A 288 14.24 -18.47 -17.88
CA ASP A 288 15.68 -18.26 -17.72
C ASP A 288 16.13 -16.82 -17.96
N GLU A 289 16.75 -16.23 -16.93
CA GLU A 289 17.23 -14.84 -16.88
C GLU A 289 16.18 -13.78 -17.28
N LEU A 290 14.90 -14.07 -17.05
CA LEU A 290 13.73 -13.30 -17.47
C LEU A 290 13.89 -11.78 -17.27
N PHE A 291 14.41 -11.35 -16.12
CA PHE A 291 14.53 -9.94 -15.76
C PHE A 291 15.95 -9.34 -15.92
N ASN A 292 16.88 -10.02 -16.60
CA ASN A 292 18.33 -9.70 -16.51
C ASN A 292 18.77 -8.33 -17.06
N ARG A 293 17.93 -7.65 -17.84
CA ARG A 293 18.14 -6.26 -18.28
C ARG A 293 17.70 -5.21 -17.25
N LEU A 294 16.89 -5.57 -16.25
CA LEU A 294 16.34 -4.64 -15.25
C LEU A 294 17.32 -4.34 -14.11
N GLN A 295 18.53 -3.89 -14.46
CA GLN A 295 19.63 -3.60 -13.53
C GLN A 295 19.40 -2.38 -12.61
N HIS A 296 18.27 -1.69 -12.79
CA HIS A 296 17.82 -0.56 -11.96
C HIS A 296 16.68 -0.92 -11.00
N LEU A 297 16.14 -2.14 -11.08
CA LEU A 297 14.95 -2.54 -10.34
C LEU A 297 15.25 -2.64 -8.84
N GLU A 298 14.41 -1.99 -8.05
CA GLU A 298 14.47 -1.96 -6.59
C GLU A 298 13.26 -2.66 -5.95
N SER A 299 12.10 -2.69 -6.61
CA SER A 299 10.95 -3.50 -6.21
C SER A 299 10.37 -4.27 -7.40
N LEU A 300 10.06 -5.55 -7.15
CA LEU A 300 9.37 -6.44 -8.08
C LEU A 300 8.21 -7.11 -7.34
N ASP A 301 6.99 -6.83 -7.78
CA ASP A 301 5.80 -7.48 -7.27
C ASP A 301 5.20 -8.45 -8.31
N LEU A 302 5.03 -9.71 -7.87
CA LEU A 302 4.50 -10.85 -8.60
C LEU A 302 3.45 -11.59 -7.75
N HIS A 303 2.92 -10.98 -6.68
CA HIS A 303 1.96 -11.63 -5.80
C HIS A 303 0.60 -11.87 -6.48
N TYR A 304 -0.23 -12.74 -5.92
CA TYR A 304 -1.57 -13.08 -6.45
C TYR A 304 -1.53 -13.52 -7.93
N ASN A 305 -0.53 -14.32 -8.29
CA ASN A 305 -0.36 -14.88 -9.64
C ASN A 305 -0.49 -16.42 -9.60
N GLN A 306 -0.34 -17.08 -10.74
CA GLN A 306 -0.45 -18.53 -10.88
C GLN A 306 0.93 -19.22 -10.97
N ILE A 307 2.00 -18.57 -10.47
CA ILE A 307 3.39 -19.01 -10.67
C ILE A 307 3.58 -20.35 -9.96
N SER A 308 3.93 -21.37 -10.75
CA SER A 308 4.11 -22.75 -10.27
C SER A 308 5.50 -23.31 -10.54
N LYS A 309 6.27 -22.64 -11.42
CA LYS A 309 7.65 -22.95 -11.78
C LYS A 309 8.47 -21.67 -11.86
N ILE A 310 9.67 -21.70 -11.30
CA ILE A 310 10.65 -20.61 -11.34
C ILE A 310 11.99 -21.20 -11.79
N SER A 311 12.67 -20.57 -12.74
CA SER A 311 14.05 -20.91 -13.10
C SER A 311 15.03 -20.50 -12.00
N ALA A 312 16.07 -21.31 -11.76
CA ALA A 312 17.21 -20.95 -10.91
C ALA A 312 17.91 -19.64 -11.34
N THR A 313 17.68 -19.19 -12.59
CA THR A 313 18.24 -17.95 -13.13
C THR A 313 17.22 -16.82 -13.33
N ALA A 314 15.93 -17.01 -13.00
CA ALA A 314 14.87 -16.05 -13.33
C ALA A 314 15.16 -14.60 -12.86
N PHE A 315 15.67 -14.46 -11.64
CA PHE A 315 16.02 -13.17 -11.02
C PHE A 315 17.50 -12.76 -11.23
N ARG A 316 18.26 -13.46 -12.09
CA ARG A 316 19.67 -13.17 -12.37
C ARG A 316 19.80 -11.76 -12.95
N GLY A 317 20.67 -10.94 -12.35
CA GLY A 317 20.92 -9.55 -12.79
C GLY A 317 20.21 -8.48 -11.97
N LEU A 318 19.22 -8.85 -11.14
CA LEU A 318 18.48 -7.94 -10.26
C LEU A 318 19.29 -7.54 -8.99
N THR A 319 20.52 -7.04 -9.18
CA THR A 319 21.48 -6.78 -8.08
C THR A 319 21.11 -5.60 -7.18
N LYS A 320 20.22 -4.70 -7.62
CA LYS A 320 19.68 -3.57 -6.84
C LYS A 320 18.35 -3.85 -6.16
N LEU A 321 17.75 -5.03 -6.37
CA LEU A 321 16.44 -5.37 -5.85
C LEU A 321 16.45 -5.37 -4.31
N LYS A 322 15.49 -4.66 -3.71
CA LYS A 322 15.30 -4.49 -2.26
C LYS A 322 14.08 -5.26 -1.76
N SER A 323 13.00 -5.28 -2.55
CA SER A 323 11.78 -6.06 -2.26
C SER A 323 11.46 -7.04 -3.37
N LEU A 324 11.09 -8.26 -3.00
CA LEU A 324 10.56 -9.28 -3.92
C LEU A 324 9.33 -9.93 -3.28
N HIS A 325 8.18 -9.76 -3.94
CA HIS A 325 6.88 -10.28 -3.50
C HIS A 325 6.44 -11.41 -4.43
N LEU A 326 6.29 -12.61 -3.87
CA LEU A 326 5.91 -13.85 -4.56
C LEU A 326 4.78 -14.59 -3.82
N GLN A 327 4.14 -13.93 -2.84
CA GLN A 327 3.05 -14.49 -2.06
C GLN A 327 1.75 -14.69 -2.85
N ASP A 328 0.80 -15.46 -2.30
CA ASP A 328 -0.46 -15.83 -2.96
C ASP A 328 -0.21 -16.43 -4.36
N ASN A 329 0.62 -17.48 -4.44
CA ASN A 329 1.02 -18.13 -5.68
C ASN A 329 0.99 -19.68 -5.56
N SER A 330 1.38 -20.38 -6.63
CA SER A 330 1.34 -21.85 -6.73
C SER A 330 2.72 -22.54 -6.66
N ILE A 331 3.75 -21.87 -6.13
CA ILE A 331 5.14 -22.34 -6.12
C ILE A 331 5.24 -23.60 -5.25
N ARG A 332 5.75 -24.70 -5.80
CA ARG A 332 5.89 -25.99 -5.07
C ARG A 332 7.32 -26.29 -4.60
N GLN A 333 8.30 -25.75 -5.31
CA GLN A 333 9.73 -25.95 -5.09
C GLN A 333 10.45 -24.66 -5.48
N LEU A 334 11.51 -24.32 -4.74
CA LEU A 334 12.43 -23.23 -5.07
C LEU A 334 13.75 -23.86 -5.53
N PRO A 335 14.30 -23.47 -6.69
CA PRO A 335 15.60 -23.98 -7.13
C PRO A 335 16.75 -23.50 -6.25
N ASP A 336 17.81 -24.30 -6.17
CA ASP A 336 19.07 -23.88 -5.56
C ASP A 336 19.63 -22.62 -6.26
N GLY A 337 20.14 -21.68 -5.47
CA GLY A 337 20.74 -20.42 -5.92
C GLY A 337 19.77 -19.34 -6.41
N VAL A 338 18.45 -19.60 -6.46
CA VAL A 338 17.45 -18.71 -7.09
C VAL A 338 17.45 -17.27 -6.53
N PHE A 339 17.77 -17.09 -5.25
CA PHE A 339 17.89 -15.76 -4.62
C PHE A 339 19.34 -15.27 -4.44
N GLY A 340 20.35 -16.10 -4.70
CA GLY A 340 21.77 -15.81 -4.36
C GLY A 340 22.45 -14.70 -5.17
N ASN A 341 21.76 -14.13 -6.16
CA ASN A 341 22.21 -12.95 -6.91
C ASN A 341 21.63 -11.63 -6.35
N LEU A 342 20.66 -11.69 -5.45
CA LEU A 342 19.89 -10.54 -4.95
C LEU A 342 20.62 -9.87 -3.77
N ILE A 343 21.84 -9.39 -4.03
CA ILE A 343 22.77 -8.90 -3.00
C ILE A 343 22.29 -7.66 -2.22
N SER A 344 21.28 -6.94 -2.74
CA SER A 344 20.67 -5.78 -2.10
C SER A 344 19.33 -6.07 -1.41
N LEU A 345 18.84 -7.33 -1.46
CA LEU A 345 17.49 -7.68 -1.02
C LEU A 345 17.33 -7.46 0.48
N GLN A 346 16.25 -6.78 0.86
CA GLN A 346 15.91 -6.39 2.23
C GLN A 346 14.68 -7.14 2.76
N LEU A 347 13.73 -7.41 1.86
CA LEU A 347 12.51 -8.18 2.10
C LEU A 347 12.33 -9.24 1.01
N LEU A 348 12.03 -10.47 1.43
CA LEU A 348 11.53 -11.54 0.56
C LEU A 348 10.25 -12.12 1.16
N ASP A 349 9.16 -12.07 0.42
CA ASP A 349 7.90 -12.73 0.77
C ASP A 349 7.59 -13.84 -0.24
N VAL A 350 7.60 -15.08 0.24
CA VAL A 350 7.20 -16.31 -0.48
C VAL A 350 6.12 -17.07 0.32
N SER A 351 5.37 -16.34 1.16
CA SER A 351 4.26 -16.88 1.94
C SER A 351 3.09 -17.36 1.07
N LYS A 352 2.13 -18.07 1.64
CA LYS A 352 0.89 -18.51 0.97
C LYS A 352 1.14 -19.20 -0.38
N ASN A 353 2.03 -20.19 -0.35
CA ASN A 353 2.45 -20.97 -1.50
C ASN A 353 2.36 -22.48 -1.18
N ASN A 354 2.83 -23.33 -2.08
CA ASN A 354 2.76 -24.79 -1.96
C ASN A 354 4.14 -25.43 -1.68
N ILE A 355 5.08 -24.66 -1.12
CA ILE A 355 6.47 -25.10 -0.88
C ILE A 355 6.47 -26.19 0.20
N LYS A 356 7.11 -27.33 -0.09
CA LYS A 356 7.22 -28.48 0.84
C LYS A 356 8.56 -28.60 1.56
N GLN A 357 9.63 -28.11 0.96
CA GLN A 357 11.00 -28.28 1.44
C GLN A 357 11.80 -27.00 1.21
N ILE A 358 12.71 -26.66 2.11
CA ILE A 358 13.70 -25.58 1.93
C ILE A 358 15.10 -26.21 1.91
N SER A 359 15.80 -26.12 0.77
CA SER A 359 17.12 -26.72 0.57
C SER A 359 18.25 -25.94 1.27
N ALA A 360 19.42 -26.55 1.36
CA ALA A 360 20.64 -25.91 1.86
C ALA A 360 21.02 -24.64 1.08
N ASN A 361 20.79 -24.63 -0.24
CA ASN A 361 21.44 -23.69 -1.16
C ASN A 361 20.45 -22.73 -1.84
N VAL A 362 19.18 -22.65 -1.43
CA VAL A 362 18.17 -21.78 -2.07
C VAL A 362 18.57 -20.29 -2.11
N PHE A 363 19.31 -19.83 -1.09
CA PHE A 363 19.92 -18.49 -1.04
C PHE A 363 21.33 -18.41 -1.64
N GLY A 364 21.91 -19.53 -2.08
CA GLY A 364 23.26 -19.65 -2.61
C GLY A 364 24.37 -19.38 -1.57
N ASP A 365 25.63 -19.55 -1.99
CA ASP A 365 26.82 -19.45 -1.13
C ASP A 365 27.18 -18.00 -0.70
N ARG A 366 26.38 -17.01 -1.12
CA ARG A 366 26.64 -15.59 -0.89
C ARG A 366 25.83 -15.06 0.28
N VAL A 367 26.54 -14.56 1.30
CA VAL A 367 25.95 -13.88 2.45
C VAL A 367 25.12 -12.66 2.01
N LEU A 368 23.80 -12.75 2.16
CA LEU A 368 22.85 -11.68 1.81
C LEU A 368 22.81 -10.63 2.92
N ARG A 369 23.76 -9.70 2.89
CA ARG A 369 24.03 -8.72 3.97
C ARG A 369 22.88 -7.75 4.27
N GLN A 370 21.95 -7.56 3.33
CA GLN A 370 20.83 -6.63 3.46
C GLN A 370 19.53 -7.33 3.90
N LEU A 371 19.44 -8.67 3.80
CA LEU A 371 18.15 -9.35 4.00
C LEU A 371 17.76 -9.30 5.47
N SER A 372 16.67 -8.58 5.74
CA SER A 372 16.19 -8.26 7.08
C SER A 372 14.88 -8.97 7.42
N GLN A 373 14.03 -9.20 6.41
CA GLN A 373 12.71 -9.80 6.54
C GLN A 373 12.56 -10.94 5.54
N LEU A 374 12.13 -12.10 6.03
CA LEU A 374 11.91 -13.31 5.24
C LEU A 374 10.63 -13.99 5.68
N ASP A 375 9.69 -14.14 4.75
CA ASP A 375 8.40 -14.76 5.01
C ASP A 375 8.18 -16.03 4.17
N PHE A 376 8.02 -17.15 4.86
CA PHE A 376 7.70 -18.48 4.34
C PHE A 376 6.38 -19.00 4.93
N SER A 377 5.57 -18.13 5.56
CA SER A 377 4.35 -18.56 6.25
C SER A 377 3.27 -19.08 5.29
N HIS A 378 2.24 -19.76 5.81
CA HIS A 378 1.14 -20.33 5.00
C HIS A 378 1.63 -21.23 3.84
N ASN A 379 2.64 -22.07 4.08
CA ASN A 379 3.16 -23.01 3.10
C ASN A 379 2.90 -24.47 3.54
N ASN A 380 3.52 -25.43 2.85
CA ASN A 380 3.40 -26.85 3.14
C ASN A 380 4.73 -27.43 3.68
N ILE A 381 5.58 -26.61 4.31
CA ILE A 381 6.96 -26.99 4.65
C ILE A 381 6.94 -28.11 5.70
N GLU A 382 7.36 -29.29 5.26
CA GLU A 382 7.51 -30.53 6.03
C GLU A 382 8.99 -30.75 6.39
N GLU A 383 9.92 -30.29 5.55
CA GLU A 383 11.38 -30.39 5.78
C GLU A 383 12.09 -29.03 5.60
N LEU A 384 12.80 -28.59 6.63
CA LEU A 384 13.72 -27.45 6.59
C LEU A 384 15.15 -27.98 6.70
N HIS A 385 16.00 -27.77 5.69
CA HIS A 385 17.38 -28.25 5.77
C HIS A 385 18.18 -27.49 6.85
N PRO A 386 18.95 -28.15 7.74
CA PRO A 386 19.65 -27.49 8.86
C PRO A 386 20.66 -26.39 8.49
N LEU A 387 21.00 -26.22 7.20
CA LEU A 387 21.88 -25.15 6.71
C LEU A 387 21.18 -24.13 5.80
N ALA A 388 19.86 -24.22 5.60
CA ALA A 388 19.10 -23.41 4.64
C ALA A 388 19.28 -21.89 4.81
N PHE A 389 19.43 -21.41 6.06
CA PHE A 389 19.60 -19.98 6.36
C PHE A 389 21.05 -19.57 6.67
N SER A 390 22.03 -20.42 6.36
CA SER A 390 23.46 -20.17 6.60
C SER A 390 23.98 -18.86 5.98
N SER A 391 23.46 -18.48 4.81
CA SER A 391 23.78 -17.22 4.12
C SER A 391 23.06 -15.98 4.67
N LEU A 392 22.25 -16.10 5.73
CA LEU A 392 21.37 -15.02 6.23
C LEU A 392 21.71 -14.44 7.64
N PRO A 393 22.98 -14.24 8.05
CA PRO A 393 23.34 -13.82 9.42
C PRO A 393 22.95 -12.37 9.78
N TYR A 394 22.28 -11.65 8.88
CA TYR A 394 21.75 -10.30 9.10
C TYR A 394 20.23 -10.24 9.30
N LEU A 395 19.53 -11.37 9.13
CA LEU A 395 18.08 -11.48 9.20
C LEU A 395 17.55 -11.06 10.59
N GLN A 396 16.47 -10.27 10.59
CA GLN A 396 15.83 -9.73 11.79
C GLN A 396 14.44 -10.31 12.03
N GLN A 397 13.72 -10.68 10.97
CA GLN A 397 12.39 -11.29 11.04
C GLN A 397 12.34 -12.53 10.15
N LEU A 398 11.94 -13.67 10.75
CA LEU A 398 11.69 -14.93 10.07
C LEU A 398 10.29 -15.41 10.42
N ARG A 399 9.43 -15.58 9.42
CA ARG A 399 8.11 -16.21 9.60
C ARG A 399 8.05 -17.54 8.87
N LEU A 400 7.77 -18.58 9.63
CA LEU A 400 7.57 -19.98 9.22
C LEU A 400 6.21 -20.50 9.72
N GLY A 401 5.35 -19.64 10.27
CA GLY A 401 4.04 -20.04 10.78
C GLY A 401 3.09 -20.57 9.70
N ARG A 402 2.08 -21.37 10.07
CA ARG A 402 1.18 -22.06 9.13
C ARG A 402 1.95 -22.94 8.14
N ASN A 403 2.69 -23.89 8.69
CA ASN A 403 3.45 -24.92 7.97
C ASN A 403 3.26 -26.28 8.68
N LYS A 404 4.18 -27.24 8.48
CA LYS A 404 4.07 -28.61 9.00
C LYS A 404 5.35 -29.08 9.71
N LEU A 405 6.18 -28.15 10.19
CA LEU A 405 7.42 -28.48 10.91
C LEU A 405 7.08 -29.27 12.19
N ILE A 406 7.79 -30.38 12.41
CA ILE A 406 7.57 -31.30 13.55
C ILE A 406 8.66 -31.13 14.63
N SER A 407 9.89 -30.82 14.24
CA SER A 407 11.02 -30.55 15.13
C SER A 407 11.95 -29.49 14.51
N LEU A 408 12.91 -29.00 15.32
CA LEU A 408 13.87 -27.97 14.96
C LEU A 408 15.30 -28.45 15.25
N ASP A 409 16.27 -27.98 14.47
CA ASP A 409 17.69 -28.28 14.65
C ASP A 409 18.46 -26.97 14.96
N ILE A 410 19.35 -27.01 15.95
CA ILE A 410 20.19 -25.87 16.38
C ILE A 410 20.87 -25.15 15.20
N ARG A 411 21.30 -25.90 14.17
CA ARG A 411 22.02 -25.38 12.99
C ARG A 411 21.15 -24.48 12.12
N MET A 412 19.81 -24.65 12.14
CA MET A 412 18.88 -23.79 11.41
C MET A 412 18.95 -22.33 11.87
N PHE A 413 19.15 -22.11 13.18
CA PHE A 413 19.05 -20.80 13.82
C PHE A 413 20.40 -20.22 14.26
N ALA A 414 21.42 -21.04 14.54
CA ALA A 414 22.78 -20.59 14.87
C ALA A 414 23.43 -19.56 13.91
N PRO A 415 23.10 -19.51 12.59
CA PRO A 415 23.55 -18.43 11.71
C PRO A 415 22.90 -17.07 12.01
N LEU A 416 21.67 -17.04 12.53
CA LEU A 416 20.76 -15.89 12.54
C LEU A 416 21.00 -14.89 13.67
N ARG A 417 22.26 -14.43 13.81
CA ARG A 417 22.80 -13.60 14.92
C ARG A 417 22.18 -12.20 15.09
N ARG A 418 21.11 -11.88 14.36
CA ARG A 418 20.34 -10.63 14.44
C ARG A 418 18.83 -10.84 14.55
N LEU A 419 18.36 -12.09 14.69
CA LEU A 419 16.94 -12.40 14.71
C LEU A 419 16.25 -11.79 15.92
N GLN A 420 15.24 -10.97 15.66
CA GLN A 420 14.43 -10.25 16.65
C GLN A 420 13.00 -10.78 16.70
N LEU A 421 12.46 -11.25 15.56
CA LEU A 421 11.15 -11.88 15.46
C LEU A 421 11.28 -13.27 14.82
N LEU A 422 10.75 -14.29 15.48
CA LEU A 422 10.61 -15.66 14.98
C LEU A 422 9.16 -16.10 15.14
N SER A 423 8.49 -16.42 14.02
CA SER A 423 7.15 -17.01 14.01
C SER A 423 7.21 -18.46 13.52
N LEU A 424 6.73 -19.36 14.38
CA LEU A 424 6.56 -20.80 14.19
C LEU A 424 5.11 -21.23 14.52
N SER A 425 4.22 -20.26 14.73
CA SER A 425 2.77 -20.41 14.96
C SER A 425 2.11 -21.40 14.00
N GLU A 426 1.12 -22.18 14.43
CA GLU A 426 0.35 -23.07 13.54
C GLU A 426 1.27 -24.05 12.76
N ASN A 427 2.14 -24.76 13.48
CA ASN A 427 2.96 -25.86 12.98
C ASN A 427 2.61 -27.16 13.73
N ARG A 428 3.51 -28.15 13.75
CA ARG A 428 3.32 -29.47 14.39
C ARG A 428 4.44 -29.77 15.39
N LEU A 429 5.07 -28.74 15.95
CA LEU A 429 6.23 -28.89 16.82
C LEU A 429 5.83 -29.65 18.09
N THR A 430 6.43 -30.83 18.31
CA THR A 430 6.24 -31.62 19.55
C THR A 430 7.13 -31.14 20.69
N ASP A 431 8.23 -30.48 20.34
CA ASP A 431 9.30 -30.05 21.23
C ASP A 431 10.10 -28.89 20.62
N ILE A 432 10.83 -28.18 21.48
CA ILE A 432 11.91 -27.28 21.10
C ILE A 432 13.05 -27.54 22.07
N GLU A 433 14.17 -28.06 21.55
CA GLU A 433 15.36 -28.32 22.36
C GLU A 433 15.90 -27.04 23.01
N ARG A 434 16.52 -27.18 24.19
CA ARG A 434 17.16 -26.07 24.90
C ARG A 434 18.15 -25.33 23.99
N ASP A 435 19.02 -26.07 23.32
CA ASP A 435 20.12 -25.51 22.57
C ASP A 435 19.64 -24.68 21.36
N VAL A 436 18.44 -24.98 20.81
CA VAL A 436 17.77 -24.12 19.83
C VAL A 436 17.42 -22.76 20.45
N LEU A 437 16.77 -22.76 21.63
CA LEU A 437 16.41 -21.52 22.33
C LEU A 437 17.64 -20.70 22.74
N ASP A 438 18.69 -21.36 23.25
CA ASP A 438 19.93 -20.71 23.69
C ASP A 438 20.74 -20.08 22.53
N THR A 439 20.43 -20.38 21.25
CA THR A 439 20.99 -19.64 20.09
C THR A 439 20.29 -18.30 19.80
N LEU A 440 19.09 -18.08 20.31
CA LEU A 440 18.20 -16.99 19.91
C LEU A 440 18.39 -15.72 20.78
N ASP A 441 19.65 -15.37 21.05
CA ASP A 441 20.04 -14.40 22.09
C ASP A 441 19.62 -12.93 21.82
N LYS A 442 19.23 -12.60 20.59
CA LYS A 442 18.68 -11.27 20.19
C LYS A 442 17.16 -11.24 20.05
N LEU A 443 16.48 -12.37 20.27
CA LEU A 443 15.06 -12.50 20.02
C LEU A 443 14.23 -11.67 20.99
N SER A 444 13.28 -10.90 20.47
CA SER A 444 12.39 -10.03 21.25
C SER A 444 10.90 -10.41 21.11
N GLU A 445 10.52 -11.02 19.99
CA GLU A 445 9.21 -11.66 19.78
C GLU A 445 9.36 -13.11 19.29
N LEU A 446 8.73 -14.05 20.01
CA LEU A 446 8.64 -15.46 19.65
C LEU A 446 7.17 -15.88 19.53
N ASP A 447 6.76 -16.42 18.39
CA ASP A 447 5.41 -17.01 18.23
C ASP A 447 5.50 -18.52 18.04
N ILE A 448 4.99 -19.28 19.01
CA ILE A 448 4.91 -20.74 19.00
C ILE A 448 3.48 -21.22 19.31
N ASN A 449 2.47 -20.38 19.04
CA ASN A 449 1.07 -20.74 19.25
C ASN A 449 0.64 -21.92 18.36
N ASN A 450 -0.48 -22.58 18.69
CA ASN A 450 -1.11 -23.61 17.85
C ASN A 450 -0.13 -24.68 17.35
N ASN A 451 0.60 -25.30 18.28
CA ASN A 451 1.56 -26.38 18.02
C ASN A 451 1.26 -27.56 18.97
N GLN A 452 2.11 -28.59 19.00
CA GLN A 452 1.93 -29.80 19.82
C GLN A 452 2.82 -29.81 21.08
N LEU A 453 3.24 -28.63 21.55
CA LEU A 453 4.16 -28.49 22.68
C LEU A 453 3.46 -28.79 24.00
N THR A 454 3.98 -29.76 24.75
CA THR A 454 3.45 -30.15 26.08
C THR A 454 4.26 -29.58 27.25
N PHE A 455 5.51 -29.18 26.99
CA PHE A 455 6.42 -28.51 27.92
C PHE A 455 7.48 -27.70 27.15
N LEU A 456 8.18 -26.80 27.85
CA LEU A 456 9.46 -26.23 27.40
C LEU A 456 10.59 -26.66 28.35
N PRO A 457 11.86 -26.60 27.92
CA PRO A 457 13.01 -26.87 28.78
C PRO A 457 12.95 -26.09 30.10
N ALA A 458 13.42 -26.70 31.21
CA ALA A 458 13.33 -26.08 32.53
C ALA A 458 14.19 -24.81 32.69
N THR A 459 15.23 -24.67 31.86
CA THR A 459 16.09 -23.48 31.78
C THR A 459 16.50 -23.25 30.33
N PHE A 460 16.36 -22.01 29.86
CA PHE A 460 16.79 -21.54 28.54
C PHE A 460 17.02 -20.02 28.59
N GLU A 461 17.88 -19.49 27.72
CA GLU A 461 18.30 -18.09 27.73
C GLU A 461 17.78 -17.30 26.53
N LEU A 462 16.68 -16.57 26.75
CA LEU A 462 16.18 -15.54 25.84
C LEU A 462 16.30 -14.15 26.51
N PRO A 463 17.51 -13.54 26.54
CA PRO A 463 17.79 -12.34 27.34
C PRO A 463 17.10 -11.06 26.85
N GLN A 464 16.68 -11.01 25.58
CA GLN A 464 16.02 -9.84 24.97
C GLN A 464 14.51 -10.01 24.77
N LEU A 465 13.92 -11.12 25.23
CA LEU A 465 12.52 -11.45 25.01
C LEU A 465 11.58 -10.43 25.66
N ARG A 466 10.60 -9.94 24.90
CA ARG A 466 9.58 -8.97 25.34
C ARG A 466 8.17 -9.51 25.13
N ARG A 467 7.96 -10.29 24.08
CA ARG A 467 6.71 -10.98 23.77
C ARG A 467 6.97 -12.44 23.42
N ILE A 468 6.12 -13.32 23.93
CA ILE A 468 5.93 -14.67 23.41
C ILE A 468 4.44 -14.88 23.10
N ARG A 469 4.09 -15.81 22.21
CA ARG A 469 2.73 -16.37 22.13
C ARG A 469 2.81 -17.89 22.25
N ILE A 470 2.08 -18.43 23.23
CA ILE A 470 2.14 -19.86 23.63
C ILE A 470 0.78 -20.56 23.58
N GLU A 471 -0.29 -19.85 23.23
CA GLU A 471 -1.67 -20.34 23.24
C GLU A 471 -1.91 -21.50 22.25
N GLY A 472 -2.99 -22.27 22.42
CA GLY A 472 -3.35 -23.35 21.49
C GLY A 472 -2.39 -24.55 21.47
N ASN A 473 -1.65 -24.79 22.55
CA ASN A 473 -0.73 -25.93 22.69
C ASN A 473 -1.20 -26.86 23.84
N PRO A 474 -0.95 -28.18 23.76
CA PRO A 474 -1.33 -29.18 24.76
C PRO A 474 -0.45 -29.14 26.03
N TRP A 475 -0.22 -27.96 26.60
CA TRP A 475 0.63 -27.79 27.78
C TRP A 475 0.13 -28.62 28.96
N GLN A 476 1.03 -29.31 29.66
CA GLN A 476 0.74 -29.78 31.01
C GLN A 476 0.55 -28.58 31.94
N CYS A 477 -0.49 -28.56 32.76
CA CYS A 477 -0.79 -27.38 33.59
C CYS A 477 0.37 -26.94 34.49
N LEU A 478 1.08 -27.88 35.12
CA LEU A 478 2.27 -27.60 35.94
C LEU A 478 3.42 -26.97 35.13
N CYS A 479 3.71 -27.52 33.94
CA CYS A 479 4.72 -26.94 33.05
C CYS A 479 4.34 -25.51 32.61
N LEU A 480 3.04 -25.24 32.42
CA LEU A 480 2.53 -23.91 32.08
C LEU A 480 2.55 -22.95 33.28
N ASP A 481 2.32 -23.41 34.51
CA ASP A 481 2.50 -22.60 35.71
C ASP A 481 3.98 -22.20 35.91
N GLU A 482 4.91 -23.16 35.78
CA GLU A 482 6.35 -22.88 35.81
C GLU A 482 6.78 -21.87 34.72
N LEU A 483 6.30 -22.06 33.48
CA LEU A 483 6.61 -21.18 32.35
C LEU A 483 6.01 -19.77 32.52
N THR A 484 4.73 -19.65 32.90
CA THR A 484 4.09 -18.34 33.10
C THR A 484 4.63 -17.59 34.30
N ALA A 485 5.06 -18.28 35.37
CA ALA A 485 5.79 -17.66 36.48
C ALA A 485 7.15 -17.10 36.04
N TRP A 486 7.92 -17.83 35.21
CA TRP A 486 9.17 -17.35 34.63
C TRP A 486 8.95 -16.13 33.71
N LEU A 487 7.93 -16.17 32.85
CA LEU A 487 7.57 -15.07 31.94
C LEU A 487 7.15 -13.81 32.73
N HIS A 488 6.28 -13.96 33.72
CA HIS A 488 5.85 -12.88 34.60
C HIS A 488 7.02 -12.28 35.40
N GLY A 489 7.88 -13.13 35.98
CA GLY A 489 9.07 -12.69 36.72
C GLY A 489 10.09 -11.92 35.88
N ARG A 490 10.07 -12.09 34.55
CA ARG A 490 10.90 -11.35 33.59
C ARG A 490 10.16 -10.19 32.89
N GLY A 491 8.89 -9.96 33.19
CA GLY A 491 8.07 -8.93 32.54
C GLY A 491 7.73 -9.20 31.07
N VAL A 492 7.78 -10.47 30.64
CA VAL A 492 7.50 -10.88 29.25
C VAL A 492 5.99 -11.00 29.03
N SER A 493 5.47 -10.34 28.00
CA SER A 493 4.07 -10.45 27.58
C SER A 493 3.84 -11.81 26.89
N TYR A 494 2.87 -12.60 27.36
CA TYR A 494 2.66 -13.98 26.87
C TYR A 494 1.25 -14.34 26.42
N ALA A 495 0.30 -13.39 26.47
CA ALA A 495 -1.12 -13.62 26.25
C ALA A 495 -1.72 -12.59 25.28
N SER A 496 -2.71 -13.02 24.49
CA SER A 496 -3.53 -12.17 23.62
C SER A 496 -4.92 -12.00 24.23
N ALA A 497 -5.29 -10.75 24.53
CA ALA A 497 -6.55 -10.42 25.20
C ALA A 497 -7.82 -10.83 24.43
N ASN A 498 -7.71 -11.09 23.12
CA ASN A 498 -8.81 -11.41 22.22
C ASN A 498 -8.77 -12.87 21.71
N SER A 499 -8.03 -13.77 22.36
CA SER A 499 -7.86 -15.16 21.92
C SER A 499 -8.93 -16.10 22.46
N ALA A 500 -9.45 -17.00 21.63
CA ALA A 500 -10.41 -18.03 22.04
C ALA A 500 -9.84 -19.01 23.08
N TYR A 501 -8.52 -19.20 23.10
CA TYR A 501 -7.81 -20.03 24.09
C TYR A 501 -7.50 -19.29 25.39
N TYR A 502 -7.88 -18.01 25.52
CA TYR A 502 -7.57 -17.19 26.69
C TYR A 502 -8.81 -17.01 27.59
N SER A 503 -8.81 -17.74 28.71
CA SER A 503 -9.88 -17.75 29.74
C SER A 503 -10.04 -16.42 30.52
N GLY A 504 -9.52 -15.31 30.01
CA GLY A 504 -9.35 -14.05 30.74
C GLY A 504 -8.24 -14.07 31.81
N ARG A 505 -7.57 -15.21 32.04
CA ARG A 505 -6.48 -15.35 33.04
C ARG A 505 -5.29 -16.21 32.60
N LYS A 506 -5.53 -17.36 31.97
CA LYS A 506 -4.50 -18.32 31.54
C LYS A 506 -4.89 -19.00 30.23
N ALA A 507 -3.92 -19.47 29.46
CA ALA A 507 -4.16 -20.38 28.35
C ALA A 507 -4.65 -21.75 28.86
N LEU A 508 -5.35 -22.51 28.01
CA LEU A 508 -5.76 -23.89 28.31
C LEU A 508 -4.55 -24.81 28.56
N CYS A 509 -4.76 -25.86 29.36
CA CYS A 509 -3.75 -26.86 29.70
C CYS A 509 -4.39 -28.17 30.16
N VAL A 510 -3.64 -29.26 30.03
CA VAL A 510 -4.02 -30.61 30.47
C VAL A 510 -3.62 -30.82 31.93
N VAL A 511 -4.57 -31.24 32.76
CA VAL A 511 -4.33 -31.58 34.16
C VAL A 511 -3.78 -33.01 34.24
N THR A 512 -2.48 -33.15 34.48
CA THR A 512 -1.85 -34.46 34.70
C THR A 512 -2.00 -34.91 36.16
N PRO A 513 -2.12 -36.23 36.44
CA PRO A 513 -2.27 -36.77 37.80
C PRO A 513 -0.93 -36.85 38.56
N LEU A 514 0.06 -36.03 38.19
CA LEU A 514 1.46 -36.13 38.62
C LEU A 514 1.87 -34.90 39.42
N GLY A 515 2.72 -35.09 40.42
CA GLY A 515 3.20 -34.00 41.29
C GLY A 515 4.27 -33.08 40.67
N GLN A 516 4.62 -33.26 39.40
CA GLN A 516 5.66 -32.49 38.70
C GLN A 516 5.43 -32.44 37.19
N CYS A 517 5.97 -31.41 36.52
CA CYS A 517 6.03 -31.29 35.06
C CYS A 517 6.90 -32.42 34.45
N ILE A 518 6.36 -33.22 33.52
CA ILE A 518 7.16 -34.15 32.71
C ILE A 518 7.90 -33.34 31.64
N ARG A 519 9.21 -33.53 31.50
CA ARG A 519 10.06 -32.93 30.44
C ARG A 519 10.80 -34.00 29.62
N ASP A 520 10.07 -35.05 29.27
CA ASP A 520 10.52 -36.17 28.46
C ASP A 520 9.38 -36.59 27.51
N LEU A 521 9.69 -36.77 26.23
CA LEU A 521 8.68 -37.00 25.19
C LEU A 521 8.10 -38.41 25.21
N GLU A 522 8.87 -39.42 25.61
CA GLU A 522 8.38 -40.80 25.68
C GLU A 522 7.40 -40.96 26.86
N ALA A 523 7.75 -40.40 28.02
CA ALA A 523 6.87 -40.32 29.18
C ALA A 523 5.62 -39.47 28.92
N VAL A 524 5.72 -38.34 28.19
CA VAL A 524 4.56 -37.54 27.78
C VAL A 524 3.59 -38.35 26.90
N ARG A 525 4.12 -39.07 25.89
CA ARG A 525 3.33 -39.94 25.00
C ARG A 525 2.70 -41.11 25.77
N ALA A 526 3.44 -41.72 26.70
CA ALA A 526 2.93 -42.80 27.54
C ALA A 526 1.73 -42.38 28.42
N HIS A 527 1.63 -41.09 28.77
CA HIS A 527 0.51 -40.51 29.54
C HIS A 527 -0.60 -39.90 28.67
N ARG A 528 -0.53 -40.03 27.32
CA ARG A 528 -1.56 -39.55 26.36
C ARG A 528 -1.97 -38.08 26.50
N ILE A 529 -1.00 -37.23 26.80
CA ILE A 529 -1.24 -35.83 27.17
C ILE A 529 -1.73 -35.00 25.96
N VAL A 530 -1.26 -35.31 24.75
CA VAL A 530 -1.71 -34.60 23.54
C VAL A 530 -3.12 -35.00 23.17
N GLU A 531 -3.42 -36.30 23.20
CA GLU A 531 -4.75 -36.85 22.92
C GLU A 531 -5.79 -36.33 23.93
N SER A 532 -5.40 -36.19 25.20
CA SER A 532 -6.25 -35.60 26.25
C SER A 532 -6.51 -34.09 26.09
N TYR A 533 -5.79 -33.40 25.19
CA TYR A 533 -6.07 -32.01 24.82
C TYR A 533 -7.01 -31.91 23.62
N GLU A 534 -6.98 -32.90 22.70
CA GLU A 534 -7.88 -32.95 21.55
C GLU A 534 -9.34 -33.33 21.91
N GLU A 535 -9.57 -33.74 23.17
CA GLU A 535 -10.90 -34.02 23.75
C GLU A 535 -11.54 -32.81 24.50
N ILE A 536 -10.89 -31.63 24.52
CA ILE A 536 -11.28 -30.43 25.31
C ILE A 536 -11.87 -29.30 24.44
#